data_AF-A0A534E8Q2-F1
#
_entry.id   AF-A0A534E8Q2-F1
#
_cell.length_a   1.000
_cell.length_b   1.000
_cell.length_c   1.000
_cell.angle_alpha   90.00
_cell.angle_beta   90.00
_cell.angle_gamma   90.00
#
_symmetry.space_group_name_H-M   'P 1'
#
loop_
_entity.id
_entity.type
_entity.pdbx_description
1 polymer ?
#
loop_
_entity_poly.entity_id
_entity_poly.type
_entity_poly.pdbx_seq_one_letter_code
_entity_poly.pdbx_strand_id
1 'polypeptide(L)'
;NITWKAYDEDINGTSCPLSNVSGYVTKHDPFVYFDDVTNSLSSTSAYCIAHVRPFTELATDLANNTVASYNFITPNLIDDMHDGTIADGDTWLATHVPVILNSAAYKQGGVIFITWDEGEGGSAPGDTKDGPIGMMVLSPNAKVGYQNSIHYDHSSTLRTVEEIFKVSPMLGGAANQTDLSDLFTSFP
;
A
#
# COMPACT_ATOMS: atom_id res chain seq x y z
N ASN A 1 -13.37 14.50 -4.90
CA ASN A 1 -12.40 14.20 -3.83
C ASN A 1 -12.28 12.70 -3.68
N ILE A 2 -11.08 12.17 -3.90
CA ILE A 2 -10.75 10.77 -3.64
C ILE A 2 -10.51 10.69 -2.13
N THR A 3 -11.25 9.82 -1.43
CA THR A 3 -10.99 9.60 0.00
C THR A 3 -9.80 8.65 0.14
N TRP A 4 -8.97 8.86 1.16
CA TRP A 4 -7.84 7.99 1.42
C TRP A 4 -7.65 7.70 2.91
N LYS A 5 -7.07 6.54 3.24
CA LYS A 5 -6.58 6.20 4.57
C LYS A 5 -5.28 5.41 4.47
N ALA A 6 -4.39 5.56 5.45
CA ALA A 6 -3.31 4.63 5.74
C ALA A 6 -3.69 3.79 6.96
N TYR A 7 -3.36 2.50 6.92
CA TYR A 7 -3.57 1.55 8.00
C TYR A 7 -2.22 0.93 8.36
N ASP A 8 -1.66 1.40 9.46
CA ASP A 8 -0.32 1.00 9.90
C ASP A 8 -0.43 0.17 11.17
N GLU A 9 0.32 -0.93 11.24
CA GLU A 9 0.39 -1.71 12.48
C GLU A 9 1.06 -0.92 13.61
N ASP A 10 0.79 -1.35 14.85
CA ASP A 10 1.37 -0.80 16.08
C ASP A 10 1.09 0.68 16.45
N ILE A 11 0.53 1.49 15.55
CA ILE A 11 0.12 2.85 15.92
C ILE A 11 -1.17 2.85 16.74
N ASN A 12 -1.35 3.84 17.61
CA ASN A 12 -2.49 3.91 18.53
C ASN A 12 -3.68 4.73 18.01
N GLY A 13 -3.50 5.50 16.92
CA GLY A 13 -4.57 6.31 16.31
C GLY A 13 -5.03 7.53 17.12
N THR A 14 -4.32 7.90 18.18
CA THR A 14 -4.61 9.07 19.04
C THR A 14 -3.65 10.24 18.79
N SER A 15 -2.55 9.99 18.10
CA SER A 15 -1.53 10.98 17.70
C SER A 15 -1.04 10.68 16.29
N CYS A 16 -0.63 11.71 15.55
CA CYS A 16 0.06 11.55 14.27
C CYS A 16 1.40 10.82 14.49
N PRO A 17 1.68 9.69 13.81
CA PRO A 17 2.80 8.82 14.13
C PRO A 17 4.13 9.30 13.51
N LEU A 18 4.65 10.40 14.05
CA LEU A 18 5.86 11.08 13.56
C LEU A 18 7.18 10.47 14.04
N SER A 19 7.12 9.35 14.75
CA SER A 19 8.29 8.63 15.27
C SER A 19 7.99 7.13 15.35
N ASN A 20 9.05 6.31 15.27
CA ASN A 20 8.94 4.87 15.42
C ASN A 20 8.28 4.49 16.76
N VAL A 21 7.44 3.46 16.76
CA VAL A 21 6.78 2.91 17.95
C VAL A 21 6.56 1.41 17.78
N SER A 22 7.03 0.61 18.74
CA SER A 22 7.02 -0.86 18.63
C SER A 22 7.65 -1.32 17.30
N GLY A 23 6.92 -2.03 16.44
CA GLY A 23 7.34 -2.41 15.09
C GLY A 23 6.92 -1.43 13.98
N TYR A 24 6.22 -0.33 14.27
CA TYR A 24 6.00 0.75 13.31
C TYR A 24 7.26 1.59 13.13
N VAL A 25 7.62 1.86 11.88
CA VAL A 25 8.71 2.79 11.53
C VAL A 25 8.22 3.87 10.59
N THR A 26 8.53 5.12 10.93
CA THR A 26 8.05 6.31 10.19
C THR A 26 8.47 6.28 8.72
N LYS A 27 9.60 5.65 8.38
CA LYS A 27 10.07 5.55 6.99
C LYS A 27 9.15 4.73 6.07
N HIS A 28 8.28 3.87 6.61
CA HIS A 28 7.36 3.04 5.81
C HIS A 28 5.97 3.70 5.63
N ASP A 29 5.67 4.80 6.33
CA ASP A 29 4.48 5.62 6.10
C ASP A 29 4.87 6.89 5.32
N PRO A 30 4.63 6.96 4.00
CA PRO A 30 5.00 8.13 3.21
C PRO A 30 4.16 9.38 3.53
N PHE A 31 2.96 9.24 4.10
CA PHE A 31 2.03 10.35 4.27
C PHE A 31 2.48 11.33 5.36
N VAL A 32 3.16 10.83 6.40
CA VAL A 32 3.67 11.67 7.50
C VAL A 32 4.85 12.57 7.10
N TYR A 33 5.36 12.47 5.86
CA TYR A 33 6.36 13.39 5.34
C TYR A 33 5.77 14.66 4.70
N PHE A 34 4.45 14.74 4.55
CA PHE A 34 3.80 15.89 3.95
C PHE A 34 3.27 16.88 5.00
N ASP A 35 3.60 18.16 4.84
CA ASP A 35 3.22 19.22 5.78
C ASP A 35 1.71 19.46 5.83
N ASP A 36 1.00 19.27 4.71
CA ASP A 36 -0.46 19.39 4.63
C ASP A 36 -1.18 18.20 5.29
N VAL A 37 -0.48 17.08 5.50
CA VAL A 37 -0.96 15.95 6.31
C VAL A 37 -0.69 16.20 7.79
N THR A 38 0.57 16.50 8.12
CA THR A 38 1.05 16.54 9.52
C THR A 38 0.90 17.89 10.19
N ASN A 39 0.46 18.92 9.46
CA ASN A 39 0.44 20.31 9.94
C ASN A 39 1.83 20.73 10.47
N SER A 40 2.84 20.58 9.61
CA SER A 40 4.26 20.83 9.91
C SER A 40 4.75 20.06 11.13
N LEU A 41 4.64 18.72 11.07
CA LEU A 41 5.10 17.78 12.10
C LEU A 41 4.41 17.96 13.47
N SER A 42 3.11 18.25 13.47
CA SER A 42 2.30 18.26 14.69
C SER A 42 1.77 16.87 15.02
N SER A 43 2.18 16.32 16.17
CA SER A 43 1.64 15.06 16.70
C SER A 43 0.14 15.11 17.02
N THR A 44 -0.44 16.31 17.11
CA THR A 44 -1.88 16.54 17.32
C THR A 44 -2.61 16.98 16.05
N SER A 45 -2.00 16.84 14.87
CA SER A 45 -2.68 17.10 13.59
C SER A 45 -3.93 16.25 13.46
N ALA A 46 -5.09 16.91 13.53
CA ALA A 46 -6.39 16.25 13.42
C ALA A 46 -6.56 15.59 12.04
N TYR A 47 -5.98 16.17 10.99
CA TYR A 47 -6.04 15.61 9.65
C TYR A 47 -5.20 14.33 9.54
N CYS A 48 -3.94 14.36 9.99
CA CYS A 48 -3.11 13.15 10.06
C CYS A 48 -3.80 12.05 10.88
N ILE A 49 -4.26 12.36 12.09
CA ILE A 49 -4.94 11.40 12.97
C ILE A 49 -6.18 10.81 12.29
N ALA A 50 -6.94 11.59 11.51
CA ALA A 50 -8.13 11.08 10.82
C ALA A 50 -7.82 10.15 9.64
N HIS A 51 -6.63 10.25 9.06
CA HIS A 51 -6.25 9.54 7.84
C HIS A 51 -5.25 8.39 8.07
N VAL A 52 -4.32 8.53 9.01
CA VAL A 52 -3.33 7.51 9.39
C VAL A 52 -3.85 6.79 10.63
N ARG A 53 -4.38 5.57 10.42
CA ARG A 53 -5.19 4.83 11.38
C ARG A 53 -4.53 3.52 11.79
N PRO A 54 -4.77 3.03 13.02
CA PRO A 54 -4.31 1.71 13.42
C PRO A 54 -4.83 0.64 12.46
N PHE A 55 -3.95 -0.27 12.03
CA PHE A 55 -4.34 -1.40 11.17
C PHE A 55 -5.49 -2.23 11.75
N THR A 56 -5.58 -2.33 13.07
CA THR A 56 -6.67 -3.01 13.78
C THR A 56 -8.07 -2.45 13.48
N GLU A 57 -8.18 -1.21 12.98
CA GLU A 57 -9.45 -0.62 12.56
C GLU A 57 -9.94 -1.12 11.19
N LEU A 58 -9.03 -1.61 10.32
CA LEU A 58 -9.33 -1.97 8.94
C LEU A 58 -10.48 -2.98 8.83
N ALA A 59 -10.48 -4.03 9.64
CA ALA A 59 -11.51 -5.07 9.59
C ALA A 59 -12.91 -4.51 9.92
N THR A 60 -12.99 -3.59 10.89
CA THR A 60 -14.25 -2.93 11.26
C THR A 60 -14.72 -2.01 10.15
N ASP A 61 -13.81 -1.25 9.54
CA ASP A 61 -14.15 -0.36 8.43
C ASP A 61 -14.59 -1.11 7.17
N LEU A 62 -13.97 -2.26 6.88
CA LEU A 62 -14.39 -3.15 5.78
C LEU A 62 -15.79 -3.72 6.03
N ALA A 63 -16.08 -4.14 7.26
CA ALA A 63 -17.38 -4.69 7.64
C ALA A 63 -18.50 -3.64 7.59
N ASN A 64 -18.18 -2.40 7.97
CA ASN A 64 -19.13 -1.28 7.97
C ASN A 64 -19.21 -0.54 6.63
N ASN A 65 -18.40 -0.93 5.64
CA ASN A 65 -18.30 -0.25 4.34
C ASN A 65 -17.91 1.24 4.48
N THR A 66 -16.97 1.53 5.40
CA THR A 66 -16.44 2.87 5.71
C THR A 66 -14.95 3.03 5.37
N VAL A 67 -14.35 2.02 4.72
CA VAL A 67 -13.02 2.16 4.10
C VAL A 67 -13.01 3.26 3.04
N ALA A 68 -11.84 3.85 2.80
CA ALA A 68 -11.67 4.89 1.82
C ALA A 68 -11.61 4.34 0.38
N SER A 69 -11.60 5.22 -0.61
CA SER A 69 -11.40 4.85 -2.02
C SER A 69 -9.98 4.34 -2.27
N TYR A 70 -8.98 4.98 -1.66
CA TYR A 70 -7.57 4.57 -1.67
C TYR A 70 -7.14 4.19 -0.25
N ASN A 71 -6.64 2.98 -0.04
CA ASN A 71 -6.17 2.52 1.27
C ASN A 71 -4.74 2.02 1.13
N PHE A 72 -3.82 2.59 1.90
CA PHE A 72 -2.43 2.14 2.01
C PHE A 72 -2.31 1.31 3.29
N ILE A 73 -1.66 0.16 3.24
CA ILE A 73 -1.57 -0.76 4.38
C ILE A 73 -0.11 -1.11 4.59
N THR A 74 0.39 -0.90 5.81
CA THR A 74 1.78 -1.14 6.18
C THR A 74 1.83 -2.09 7.37
N PRO A 75 2.29 -3.33 7.19
CA PRO A 75 2.59 -4.22 8.32
C PRO A 75 3.75 -3.66 9.16
N ASN A 76 3.90 -4.16 10.38
CA ASN A 76 5.06 -3.84 11.22
C ASN A 76 6.31 -4.59 10.73
N LEU A 77 7.49 -4.23 11.26
CA LEU A 77 8.79 -4.79 10.86
C LEU A 77 8.90 -6.33 10.86
N ILE A 78 8.08 -7.05 11.63
CA ILE A 78 8.06 -8.52 11.59
C ILE A 78 7.23 -9.00 10.41
N ASP A 79 6.04 -8.43 10.27
CA ASP A 79 5.04 -8.86 9.30
C ASP A 79 5.30 -8.33 7.88
N ASP A 80 6.10 -7.26 7.73
CA ASP A 80 6.57 -6.72 6.44
C ASP A 80 7.81 -7.46 5.89
N MET A 81 8.32 -8.44 6.64
CA MET A 81 9.49 -9.26 6.35
C MET A 81 10.85 -8.55 6.46
N HIS A 82 10.93 -7.34 7.02
CA HIS A 82 12.20 -6.64 7.22
C HIS A 82 13.03 -7.26 8.35
N ASP A 83 12.44 -7.41 9.54
CA ASP A 83 13.03 -8.05 10.71
C ASP A 83 12.45 -9.46 10.96
N GLY A 84 11.35 -9.79 10.28
CA GLY A 84 10.75 -11.11 10.26
C GLY A 84 11.24 -12.00 9.11
N THR A 85 10.54 -13.11 8.91
CA THR A 85 10.80 -14.06 7.82
C THR A 85 9.74 -13.95 6.73
N ILE A 86 10.02 -14.53 5.56
CA ILE A 86 9.01 -14.71 4.51
C ILE A 86 7.76 -15.44 5.05
N ALA A 87 7.94 -16.38 5.99
CA ALA A 87 6.83 -17.12 6.57
C ALA A 87 5.95 -16.26 7.50
N ASP A 88 6.53 -15.26 8.16
CA ASP A 88 5.78 -14.31 9.00
C ASP A 88 4.88 -13.46 8.13
N GLY A 89 5.44 -12.82 7.09
CA GLY A 89 4.64 -12.02 6.15
C GLY A 89 3.65 -12.85 5.33
N ASP A 90 3.97 -14.09 4.95
CA ASP A 90 2.99 -15.00 4.32
C ASP A 90 1.83 -15.34 5.26
N THR A 91 2.12 -15.60 6.54
CA THR A 91 1.10 -15.85 7.57
C THR A 91 0.22 -14.61 7.78
N TRP A 92 0.82 -13.43 7.80
CA TRP A 92 0.12 -12.16 7.90
C TRP A 92 -0.82 -11.95 6.71
N LEU A 93 -0.32 -12.09 5.47
CA LEU A 93 -1.12 -11.99 4.26
C LEU A 93 -2.25 -13.03 4.23
N ALA A 94 -1.97 -14.29 4.59
CA ALA A 94 -2.96 -15.36 4.64
C ALA A 94 -4.07 -15.09 5.67
N THR A 95 -3.77 -14.32 6.72
CA THR A 95 -4.75 -13.91 7.73
C THR A 95 -5.59 -12.72 7.26
N HIS A 96 -4.97 -11.70 6.68
CA HIS A 96 -5.60 -10.40 6.46
C HIS A 96 -6.16 -10.20 5.05
N VAL A 97 -5.52 -10.72 4.01
CA VAL A 97 -6.01 -10.60 2.63
C VAL A 97 -7.41 -11.21 2.47
N PRO A 98 -7.75 -12.39 3.04
CA PRO A 98 -9.10 -12.92 2.97
C PRO A 98 -10.18 -12.02 3.56
N VAL A 99 -9.85 -11.19 4.57
CA VAL A 99 -10.79 -10.20 5.13
C VAL A 99 -11.13 -9.14 4.08
N ILE A 100 -10.13 -8.63 3.36
CA ILE A 100 -10.30 -7.66 2.27
C ILE A 100 -11.09 -8.29 1.11
N LEU A 101 -10.71 -9.50 0.68
CA LEU A 101 -11.37 -10.22 -0.41
C LEU A 101 -12.86 -10.48 -0.13
N ASN A 102 -13.24 -10.61 1.14
CA ASN A 102 -14.63 -10.81 1.55
C ASN A 102 -15.45 -9.53 1.68
N SER A 103 -14.81 -8.36 1.67
CA SER A 103 -15.47 -7.06 1.83
C SER A 103 -16.34 -6.66 0.64
N ALA A 104 -17.29 -5.75 0.89
CA ALA A 104 -18.07 -5.12 -0.16
C ALA A 104 -17.19 -4.31 -1.12
N ALA A 105 -16.18 -3.60 -0.59
CA ALA A 105 -15.24 -2.79 -1.37
C ALA A 105 -14.51 -3.62 -2.44
N TYR A 106 -13.99 -4.80 -2.09
CA TYR A 106 -13.34 -5.67 -3.05
C TYR A 106 -14.33 -6.25 -4.08
N LYS A 107 -15.46 -6.79 -3.60
CA LYS A 107 -16.47 -7.45 -4.45
C LYS A 107 -17.13 -6.51 -5.45
N GLN A 108 -17.11 -5.20 -5.20
CA GLN A 108 -17.66 -4.17 -6.09
C GLN A 108 -16.62 -3.64 -7.11
N GLY A 109 -15.57 -4.42 -7.40
CA GLY A 109 -14.56 -4.06 -8.40
C GLY A 109 -13.28 -3.46 -7.81
N GLY A 110 -13.05 -3.62 -6.50
CA GLY A 110 -11.81 -3.20 -5.86
C GLY A 110 -10.58 -3.94 -6.39
N VAL A 111 -9.42 -3.37 -6.11
CA VAL A 111 -8.10 -3.90 -6.47
C VAL A 111 -7.21 -3.91 -5.24
N ILE A 112 -6.46 -4.99 -5.06
CA ILE A 112 -5.36 -5.08 -4.10
C ILE A 112 -4.07 -5.18 -4.91
N PHE A 113 -3.14 -4.26 -4.64
CA PHE A 113 -1.76 -4.35 -5.08
C PHE A 113 -0.93 -4.80 -3.88
N ILE A 114 -0.19 -5.91 -4.01
CA ILE A 114 0.77 -6.37 -3.01
C ILE A 114 2.16 -6.21 -3.61
N THR A 115 3.01 -5.45 -2.94
CA THR A 115 4.38 -5.14 -3.40
C THR A 115 5.30 -4.87 -2.21
N TRP A 116 6.59 -4.68 -2.49
CA TRP A 116 7.61 -4.34 -1.50
C TRP A 116 8.19 -2.97 -1.82
N ASP A 117 8.67 -2.24 -0.83
CA ASP A 117 9.32 -0.95 -1.01
C ASP A 117 10.71 -1.09 -1.64
N GLU A 118 11.50 -2.07 -1.19
CA GLU A 118 12.82 -2.39 -1.71
C GLU A 118 13.09 -3.88 -1.90
N GLY A 119 14.17 -4.19 -2.64
CA GLY A 119 14.84 -5.47 -2.52
C GLY A 119 15.95 -5.39 -1.49
N GLU A 120 16.25 -6.47 -0.76
CA GLU A 120 17.38 -6.46 0.18
C GLU A 120 18.76 -6.53 -0.50
N GLY A 121 18.77 -6.79 -1.82
CA GLY A 121 19.97 -7.12 -2.57
C GLY A 121 20.53 -8.49 -2.16
N GLY A 122 20.95 -9.29 -3.13
CA GLY A 122 21.72 -10.49 -2.84
C GLY A 122 23.22 -10.21 -2.63
N SER A 123 23.98 -11.29 -2.43
CA SER A 123 25.44 -11.23 -2.28
C SER A 123 26.19 -11.20 -3.62
N ALA A 124 25.47 -11.23 -4.75
CA ALA A 124 26.09 -11.37 -6.07
C ALA A 124 26.68 -10.03 -6.55
N PRO A 125 27.79 -10.04 -7.30
CA PRO A 125 28.30 -8.82 -7.92
C PRO A 125 27.25 -8.19 -8.85
N GLY A 126 26.86 -6.95 -8.56
CA GLY A 126 25.83 -6.23 -9.31
C GLY A 126 24.43 -6.33 -8.72
N ASP A 127 24.24 -7.05 -7.60
CA ASP A 127 23.04 -6.91 -6.80
C ASP A 127 22.92 -5.48 -6.29
N THR A 128 21.75 -4.90 -6.55
CA THR A 128 21.37 -3.61 -5.98
C THR A 128 20.22 -3.86 -5.02
N LYS A 129 20.01 -2.96 -4.06
CA LYS A 129 18.79 -2.96 -3.25
C LYS A 129 17.56 -2.45 -4.01
N ASP A 130 17.69 -2.29 -5.33
CA ASP A 130 16.70 -1.65 -6.21
C ASP A 130 15.82 -2.68 -6.95
N GLY A 131 15.79 -3.92 -6.47
CA GLY A 131 14.94 -5.00 -6.97
C GLY A 131 15.68 -6.08 -7.79
N PRO A 132 14.92 -6.99 -8.44
CA PRO A 132 13.47 -6.94 -8.61
C PRO A 132 12.70 -7.21 -7.31
N ILE A 133 11.51 -6.60 -7.19
CA ILE A 133 10.54 -6.80 -6.11
C ILE A 133 9.28 -7.50 -6.65
N GLY A 134 8.48 -8.08 -5.76
CA GLY A 134 7.19 -8.66 -6.13
C GLY A 134 6.14 -7.59 -6.47
N MET A 135 5.28 -7.90 -7.43
CA MET A 135 4.04 -7.16 -7.70
C MET A 135 2.93 -8.16 -7.99
N MET A 136 1.92 -8.19 -7.13
CA MET A 136 0.73 -9.03 -7.29
C MET A 136 -0.51 -8.17 -7.34
N VAL A 137 -1.40 -8.49 -8.28
CA VAL A 137 -2.68 -7.80 -8.46
C VAL A 137 -3.83 -8.78 -8.22
N LEU A 138 -4.68 -8.46 -7.25
CA LEU A 138 -5.91 -9.19 -6.99
C LEU A 138 -7.09 -8.25 -7.27
N SER A 139 -7.98 -8.65 -8.17
CA SER A 139 -9.21 -7.92 -8.48
C SER A 139 -10.21 -8.84 -9.17
N PRO A 140 -11.53 -8.60 -9.04
CA PRO A 140 -12.52 -9.22 -9.91
C PRO A 140 -12.25 -8.99 -11.41
N ASN A 141 -11.50 -7.93 -11.76
CA ASN A 141 -11.16 -7.56 -13.13
C ASN A 141 -9.73 -7.99 -13.55
N ALA A 142 -8.94 -8.60 -12.66
CA ALA A 142 -7.58 -9.05 -12.96
C ALA A 142 -7.57 -10.30 -13.87
N LYS A 143 -6.52 -10.47 -14.67
CA LYS A 143 -6.28 -11.73 -15.40
C LYS A 143 -5.90 -12.83 -14.40
N VAL A 144 -6.58 -13.97 -14.46
CA VAL A 144 -6.34 -15.10 -13.53
C VAL A 144 -5.19 -15.97 -14.01
N GLY A 145 -4.25 -16.30 -13.11
CA GLY A 145 -3.11 -17.16 -13.42
C GLY A 145 -2.14 -16.56 -14.44
N TYR A 146 -2.10 -15.22 -14.50
CA TYR A 146 -1.36 -14.47 -15.51
C TYR A 146 -0.08 -13.88 -14.95
N GLN A 147 0.97 -13.87 -15.77
CA GLN A 147 2.21 -13.13 -15.55
C GLN A 147 2.69 -12.56 -16.88
N ASN A 148 3.48 -11.49 -16.83
CA ASN A 148 4.15 -10.92 -17.99
C ASN A 148 5.64 -10.66 -17.69
N SER A 149 6.36 -10.14 -18.67
CA SER A 149 7.76 -9.72 -18.56
C SER A 149 7.95 -8.22 -18.85
N ILE A 150 6.88 -7.43 -18.69
CA ILE A 150 6.96 -5.98 -18.88
C ILE A 150 7.73 -5.41 -17.69
N HIS A 151 8.66 -4.50 -17.95
CA HIS A 151 9.40 -3.83 -16.88
C HIS A 151 8.50 -2.81 -16.18
N TYR A 152 8.35 -2.95 -14.87
CA TYR A 152 7.62 -2.04 -14.01
C TYR A 152 8.52 -1.54 -12.89
N ASP A 153 8.20 -0.36 -12.38
CA ASP A 153 8.79 0.26 -11.20
C ASP A 153 7.68 0.86 -10.31
N HIS A 154 8.02 1.47 -9.17
CA HIS A 154 7.04 2.14 -8.32
C HIS A 154 6.27 3.28 -9.01
N SER A 155 6.90 3.91 -10.01
CA SER A 155 6.22 4.93 -10.82
C SER A 155 5.15 4.34 -11.75
N SER A 156 5.28 3.07 -12.15
CA SER A 156 4.26 2.30 -12.87
C SER A 156 3.03 2.05 -12.00
N THR A 157 3.24 1.74 -10.72
CA THR A 157 2.16 1.63 -9.71
C THR A 157 1.47 2.97 -9.51
N LEU A 158 2.22 4.07 -9.34
CA LEU A 158 1.65 5.41 -9.19
C LEU A 158 0.81 5.80 -10.42
N ARG A 159 1.34 5.60 -11.62
CA ARG A 159 0.61 5.86 -12.88
C ARG A 159 -0.73 5.12 -12.91
N THR A 160 -0.71 3.84 -12.59
CA THR A 160 -1.91 2.99 -12.55
C THR A 160 -2.97 3.56 -11.62
N VAL A 161 -2.58 3.98 -10.40
CA VAL A 161 -3.47 4.58 -9.41
C VAL A 161 -4.01 5.93 -9.89
N GLU A 162 -3.16 6.78 -10.47
CA GLU A 162 -3.57 8.06 -11.04
C GLU A 162 -4.59 7.89 -12.17
N GLU A 163 -4.41 6.90 -13.04
CA GLU A 163 -5.34 6.59 -14.13
C GLU A 163 -6.70 6.09 -13.60
N ILE A 164 -6.71 5.14 -12.65
CA ILE A 164 -7.94 4.63 -12.00
C ILE A 164 -8.74 5.77 -11.39
N PHE A 165 -8.07 6.68 -10.67
CA PHE A 165 -8.73 7.79 -9.99
C PHE A 165 -8.89 9.05 -10.84
N LYS A 166 -8.43 9.02 -12.11
CA LYS A 166 -8.47 10.15 -13.05
C LYS A 166 -7.78 11.40 -12.49
N VAL A 167 -6.68 11.21 -11.78
CA VAL A 167 -5.82 12.28 -11.27
C VAL A 167 -4.96 12.80 -12.42
N SER A 168 -4.92 14.12 -12.58
CA SER A 168 -4.08 14.77 -13.58
C SER A 168 -3.62 16.16 -13.07
N PRO A 169 -2.44 16.63 -13.48
CA PRO A 169 -1.44 15.94 -14.31
C PRO A 169 -0.77 14.77 -13.55
N MET A 170 -0.23 13.79 -14.29
CA MET A 170 0.55 12.69 -13.71
C MET A 170 1.79 13.23 -12.98
N LEU A 171 2.11 12.67 -11.82
CA LEU A 171 3.21 13.12 -10.98
C LEU A 171 4.53 12.41 -11.29
N GLY A 172 5.61 13.18 -11.40
CA GLY A 172 6.98 12.65 -11.44
C GLY A 172 7.20 11.58 -12.52
N GLY A 173 7.74 10.43 -12.11
CA GLY A 173 8.04 9.31 -13.02
C GLY A 173 6.80 8.69 -13.68
N ALA A 174 5.63 8.77 -13.03
CA ALA A 174 4.38 8.19 -13.55
C ALA A 174 4.02 8.69 -14.96
N ALA A 175 4.38 9.94 -15.27
CA ALA A 175 4.15 10.54 -16.58
C ALA A 175 4.85 9.80 -17.74
N ASN A 176 5.90 9.02 -17.46
CA ASN A 176 6.74 8.36 -18.46
C ASN A 176 6.77 6.83 -18.34
N GLN A 177 6.14 6.25 -17.32
CA GLN A 177 6.17 4.80 -17.10
C GLN A 177 5.03 4.07 -17.79
N THR A 178 5.20 2.75 -17.95
CA THR A 178 4.13 1.85 -18.40
C THR A 178 3.23 1.52 -17.21
N ASP A 179 1.92 1.66 -17.35
CA ASP A 179 0.97 1.26 -16.30
C ASP A 179 0.81 -0.27 -16.20
N LEU A 180 0.10 -0.72 -15.16
CA LEU A 180 -0.16 -2.12 -14.89
C LEU A 180 -1.38 -2.67 -15.65
N SER A 181 -1.91 -1.98 -16.67
CA SER A 181 -3.16 -2.38 -17.34
C SER A 181 -3.12 -3.75 -17.97
N ASP A 182 -1.94 -4.24 -18.38
CA ASP A 182 -1.77 -5.59 -18.90
C ASP A 182 -2.08 -6.68 -17.86
N LEU A 183 -2.13 -6.37 -16.56
CA LEU A 183 -2.55 -7.32 -15.52
C LEU A 183 -4.09 -7.47 -15.45
N PHE A 184 -4.86 -6.68 -16.21
CA PHE A 184 -6.31 -6.65 -16.14
C PHE A 184 -6.99 -7.16 -17.42
N THR A 185 -8.15 -7.79 -17.25
CA THR A 185 -9.08 -8.09 -18.37
C THR A 185 -9.91 -6.87 -18.76
N SER A 186 -10.22 -6.03 -17.78
CA SER A 186 -10.79 -4.69 -17.95
C SER A 186 -10.09 -3.77 -16.96
N PHE A 187 -9.50 -2.68 -17.45
CA PHE A 187 -8.87 -1.71 -16.57
C PHE A 187 -9.94 -1.07 -15.65
N PRO A 188 -9.72 -1.01 -14.33
CA PRO A 188 -10.68 -0.47 -13.36
C PRO A 188 -11.01 1.01 -13.56
#